data_AF-A0A5D0NI15-F1
#
_entry.id   AF-A0A5D0NI15-F1
#
_cell.length_a   1.000
_cell.length_b   1.000
_cell.length_c   1.000
_cell.angle_alpha   90.00
_cell.angle_beta   90.00
_cell.angle_gamma   90.00
#
_symmetry.space_group_name_H-M   'P 1'
#
loop_
_entity.id
_entity.type
_entity.pdbx_description
1 polymer ?
#
loop_
_entity_poly.entity_id
_entity_poly.type
_entity_poly.pdbx_seq_one_letter_code
_entity_poly.pdbx_strand_id
1 'polypeptide(L)'
;TFGLELELTEGMRFDKGMTSMYFVTDSDRMEAVLEDPYILIVNSKVSANKDLLPLLDKVVQSGKPLLIIAEDVEGEALATLVVNKIRGLFRSVAVKAPGFGDRRKAMLNDIAILTGGQVVAEEVGLKLETATLDLLGRA
;
A
#
# COMPACT_ATOMS: atom_id res chain seq x y z
N THR A 1 -34.30 -24.68 6.99
CA THR A 1 -32.94 -25.25 6.88
C THR A 1 -31.97 -24.09 6.97
N PHE A 2 -31.09 -24.05 7.96
CA PHE A 2 -30.06 -23.01 8.05
C PHE A 2 -29.21 -23.08 6.79
N GLY A 3 -29.40 -22.12 5.88
CA GLY A 3 -28.65 -22.03 4.64
C GLY A 3 -27.23 -21.58 4.96
N LEU A 4 -26.26 -22.45 4.70
CA LEU A 4 -24.86 -22.06 4.63
C LEU A 4 -24.70 -21.25 3.34
N GLU A 5 -24.52 -19.93 3.45
CA GLU A 5 -24.06 -19.11 2.33
C GLU A 5 -22.53 -19.28 2.23
N LEU A 6 -22.08 -19.92 1.15
CA LEU A 6 -20.67 -19.99 0.80
C LEU A 6 -20.29 -18.69 0.09
N GLU A 7 -19.70 -17.74 0.82
CA GLU A 7 -19.09 -16.56 0.22
C GLU A 7 -17.66 -16.90 -0.22
N LEU A 8 -17.50 -17.22 -1.51
CA LEU A 8 -16.16 -17.43 -2.08
C LEU A 8 -15.50 -16.06 -2.26
N THR A 9 -14.49 -15.75 -1.45
CA THR A 9 -13.66 -14.55 -1.66
C THR A 9 -12.45 -14.94 -2.51
N GLU A 10 -12.40 -14.46 -3.74
CA GLU A 10 -11.18 -14.53 -4.55
C GLU A 10 -10.18 -13.48 -4.04
N GLY A 11 -8.96 -13.90 -3.72
CA GLY A 11 -7.91 -13.03 -3.21
C GLY A 11 -8.00 -12.74 -1.70
N MET A 12 -7.15 -11.81 -1.24
CA MET A 12 -7.10 -11.37 0.15
C MET A 12 -7.86 -10.06 0.32
N ARG A 13 -8.73 -10.00 1.35
CA ARG A 13 -9.51 -8.81 1.70
C ARG A 13 -9.26 -8.41 3.15
N PHE A 14 -9.22 -7.11 3.40
CA PHE A 14 -9.20 -6.54 4.75
C PHE A 14 -9.98 -5.21 4.81
N ASP A 15 -10.54 -4.88 5.97
CA ASP A 15 -11.46 -3.75 6.13
C ASP A 15 -10.74 -2.41 6.35
N LYS A 16 -9.97 -1.98 5.34
CA LYS A 16 -9.34 -0.64 5.30
C LYS A 16 -9.49 -0.02 3.91
N GLY A 17 -10.14 1.14 3.86
CA GLY A 17 -10.26 1.94 2.64
C GLY A 17 -9.03 2.80 2.35
N MET A 18 -9.08 3.49 1.21
CA MET A 18 -8.08 4.47 0.81
C MET A 18 -8.00 5.64 1.80
N THR A 19 -6.79 6.11 2.08
CA THR A 19 -6.57 7.24 3.00
C THR A 19 -6.99 8.58 2.41
N SER A 20 -7.19 8.66 1.09
CA SER A 20 -7.67 9.85 0.39
C SER A 20 -8.57 9.49 -0.78
N MET A 21 -9.71 10.17 -0.90
CA MET A 21 -10.63 10.03 -2.04
C MET A 21 -10.01 10.49 -3.36
N TYR A 22 -8.91 11.24 -3.31
CA TYR A 22 -8.17 11.58 -4.53
C TYR A 22 -7.54 10.37 -5.19
N PHE A 23 -7.44 9.22 -4.53
CA PHE A 23 -6.94 7.98 -5.14
C PHE A 23 -7.95 7.24 -6.00
N VAL A 24 -9.23 7.63 -6.01
CA VAL A 24 -10.27 7.04 -6.85
C VAL A 24 -9.84 7.04 -8.33
N THR A 25 -9.94 5.88 -8.97
CA THR A 25 -9.68 5.67 -10.40
C THR A 25 -10.95 5.34 -11.17
N ASP A 26 -11.95 4.77 -10.49
CA ASP A 26 -13.31 4.54 -11.01
C ASP A 26 -14.27 5.43 -10.21
N SER A 27 -14.68 6.54 -10.82
CA SER A 27 -15.56 7.53 -10.18
C SER A 27 -17.00 7.07 -10.01
N ASP A 28 -17.45 6.09 -10.81
CA ASP A 28 -18.82 5.60 -10.76
C ASP A 28 -18.98 4.63 -9.60
N ARG A 29 -17.97 3.78 -9.39
CA ARG A 29 -17.91 2.82 -8.27
C ARG A 29 -17.31 3.39 -7.00
N MET A 30 -16.67 4.56 -7.09
CA MET A 30 -15.90 5.18 -6.00
C MET A 30 -14.77 4.27 -5.49
N GLU A 31 -14.06 3.64 -6.43
CA GLU A 31 -13.02 2.65 -6.16
C GLU A 31 -11.66 3.07 -6.72
N ALA A 32 -10.60 2.51 -6.13
CA ALA A 32 -9.25 2.58 -6.68
C ALA A 32 -8.85 1.19 -7.17
N VAL A 33 -8.61 1.08 -8.47
CA VAL A 33 -8.26 -0.16 -9.18
C VAL A 33 -6.85 0.00 -9.74
N LEU A 34 -5.96 -0.91 -9.35
CA LEU A 34 -4.57 -0.95 -9.80
C LEU A 34 -4.31 -2.27 -10.50
N GLU A 35 -3.72 -2.22 -11.69
CA GLU A 35 -3.32 -3.39 -12.47
C GLU A 35 -1.81 -3.62 -12.32
N ASP A 36 -1.39 -4.85 -12.02
CA ASP A 36 0.02 -5.24 -11.80
C ASP A 36 0.79 -4.25 -10.87
N PRO A 37 0.23 -3.87 -9.69
CA PRO A 37 0.89 -2.92 -8.82
C PRO A 37 2.11 -3.51 -8.12
N TYR A 38 3.05 -2.63 -7.83
CA TYR A 38 3.93 -2.85 -6.70
C TYR A 38 3.18 -2.63 -5.39
N ILE A 39 3.57 -3.38 -4.35
CA ILE A 39 2.97 -3.31 -3.02
C ILE A 39 4.07 -3.01 -2.00
N LEU A 40 4.08 -1.78 -1.50
CA LEU A 40 4.92 -1.36 -0.39
C LEU A 40 4.22 -1.65 0.93
N ILE A 41 4.89 -2.40 1.81
CA ILE A 41 4.36 -2.82 3.11
C ILE A 41 5.27 -2.26 4.20
N VAL A 42 4.74 -1.39 5.06
CA VAL A 42 5.51 -0.67 6.08
C VAL A 42 4.88 -0.84 7.45
N ASN A 43 5.66 -1.24 8.45
CA ASN A 43 5.19 -1.33 9.84
C ASN A 43 5.49 -0.05 10.65
N SER A 44 5.23 1.11 10.06
CA SER A 44 5.34 2.41 10.72
C SER A 44 4.43 3.43 10.02
N LYS A 45 4.36 4.63 10.57
CA LYS A 45 3.73 5.77 9.90
C LYS A 45 4.64 6.31 8.81
N VAL A 46 4.05 6.73 7.69
CA VAL A 46 4.74 7.38 6.58
C VAL A 46 4.24 8.82 6.50
N SER A 47 5.02 9.76 7.03
CA SER A 47 4.63 11.19 7.10
C SER A 47 5.55 12.11 6.30
N ALA A 48 6.84 11.80 6.23
CA ALA A 48 7.84 12.61 5.55
C ALA A 48 8.02 12.18 4.10
N ASN A 49 7.93 13.14 3.17
CA ASN A 49 8.13 12.87 1.76
C ASN A 49 9.56 12.36 1.46
N LYS A 50 10.56 12.87 2.20
CA LYS A 50 11.97 12.54 2.00
C LYS A 50 12.26 11.03 2.12
N ASP A 51 11.50 10.33 2.97
CA ASP A 51 11.72 8.90 3.25
C ASP A 51 11.22 8.05 2.09
N LEU A 52 10.16 8.50 1.42
CA LEU A 52 9.48 7.78 0.35
C LEU A 52 10.09 8.10 -1.04
N LEU A 53 10.64 9.30 -1.21
CA LEU A 53 11.13 9.82 -2.49
C LEU A 53 12.11 8.88 -3.23
N PRO A 54 13.15 8.30 -2.59
CA PRO A 54 14.08 7.39 -3.28
C PRO A 54 13.40 6.15 -3.86
N LEU A 55 12.34 5.66 -3.22
CA LEU A 55 11.56 4.52 -3.70
C LEU A 55 10.59 4.95 -4.80
N LEU A 56 9.90 6.10 -4.64
CA LEU A 56 8.98 6.62 -5.66
C LEU A 56 9.68 6.82 -6.99
N ASP A 57 10.87 7.39 -7.01
CA ASP A 57 11.62 7.60 -8.25
C ASP A 57 11.84 6.29 -9.02
N LYS A 58 12.17 5.20 -8.30
CA LYS A 58 12.35 3.87 -8.89
C LYS A 58 11.02 3.30 -9.41
N VAL A 59 9.94 3.48 -8.67
CA VAL A 59 8.61 3.00 -9.08
C VAL A 59 8.11 3.78 -10.30
N VAL A 60 8.26 5.11 -10.33
CA VAL A 60 7.89 5.94 -11.48
C VAL A 60 8.66 5.51 -12.73
N GLN A 61 9.97 5.26 -12.60
CA GLN A 61 10.80 4.75 -13.72
C GLN A 61 10.33 3.38 -14.23
N SER A 62 9.75 2.54 -13.37
CA SER A 62 9.19 1.25 -13.78
C SER A 62 7.87 1.35 -14.55
N GLY A 63 7.19 2.50 -14.48
CA GLY A 63 5.87 2.72 -15.07
C GLY A 63 4.72 1.98 -14.38
N LYS A 64 4.97 1.27 -13.28
CA LYS A 64 3.95 0.50 -12.55
C LYS A 64 3.24 1.32 -11.48
N PRO A 65 1.96 1.01 -11.16
CA PRO A 65 1.27 1.62 -10.03
C PRO A 65 1.85 1.13 -8.69
N LEU A 66 1.56 1.88 -7.62
CA LEU A 66 1.97 1.54 -6.25
C LEU A 66 0.78 1.49 -5.29
N LEU A 67 0.62 0.38 -4.59
CA LEU A 67 -0.16 0.29 -3.36
C LEU A 67 0.77 0.46 -2.16
N ILE A 68 0.42 1.33 -1.23
CA ILE A 68 1.12 1.53 0.03
C ILE A 68 0.23 1.07 1.18
N ILE A 69 0.70 0.12 1.97
CA ILE A 69 0.05 -0.39 3.18
C ILE A 69 0.95 -0.04 4.36
N ALA A 70 0.52 0.89 5.21
CA ALA A 70 1.31 1.40 6.34
C ALA A 70 0.46 1.58 7.61
N GLU A 71 1.05 1.80 8.79
CA GLU A 71 0.25 2.16 9.98
C GLU A 71 -0.65 3.37 9.71
N ASP A 72 -0.06 4.39 9.10
CA ASP A 72 -0.75 5.55 8.55
C ASP A 72 0.09 6.16 7.41
N VAL A 73 -0.56 6.86 6.50
CA VAL A 73 0.09 7.68 5.47
C VAL A 73 -0.49 9.07 5.57
N GLU A 74 0.32 10.01 6.03
CA GLU A 74 -0.13 11.36 6.40
C GLU A 74 0.89 12.43 5.98
N GLY A 75 0.59 13.69 6.31
CA GLY A 75 1.52 14.81 6.12
C GLY A 75 1.96 15.03 4.68
N GLU A 76 3.25 15.36 4.52
CA GLU A 76 3.86 15.66 3.23
C GLU A 76 3.88 14.44 2.31
N ALA A 77 4.09 13.24 2.86
CA ALA A 77 4.07 12.01 2.08
C ALA A 77 2.72 11.80 1.38
N LEU A 78 1.60 11.93 2.12
CA LEU A 78 0.27 11.82 1.54
C LEU A 78 0.02 12.92 0.49
N ALA A 79 0.41 14.16 0.79
CA ALA A 79 0.24 15.29 -0.13
C ALA A 79 0.97 15.04 -1.47
N THR A 80 2.20 14.54 -1.43
CA THR A 80 2.98 14.22 -2.62
C THR A 80 2.31 13.12 -3.47
N LEU A 81 1.83 12.05 -2.84
CA LEU A 81 1.14 10.95 -3.54
C LEU A 81 -0.12 11.46 -4.25
N VAL A 82 -0.92 12.27 -3.55
CA VAL A 82 -2.15 12.86 -4.09
C VAL A 82 -1.84 13.81 -5.26
N VAL A 83 -0.87 14.71 -5.11
CA VAL A 83 -0.51 15.67 -6.17
C VAL A 83 0.01 14.94 -7.42
N ASN A 84 0.84 13.92 -7.24
CA ASN A 84 1.36 13.14 -8.36
C ASN A 84 0.26 12.34 -9.08
N LYS A 85 -0.72 11.80 -8.33
CA LYS A 85 -1.91 11.18 -8.93
C LYS A 85 -2.71 12.20 -9.74
N ILE A 86 -3.03 13.36 -9.17
CA ILE A 86 -3.83 14.40 -9.84
C ILE A 86 -3.14 14.89 -11.12
N ARG A 87 -1.81 15.00 -11.11
CA ARG A 87 -1.02 15.39 -12.29
C ARG A 87 -0.85 14.26 -13.32
N GLY A 88 -1.31 13.04 -13.03
CA GLY A 88 -1.18 11.88 -13.90
C GLY A 88 0.26 11.37 -14.06
N LEU A 89 1.18 11.80 -13.18
CA LEU A 89 2.60 11.43 -13.26
C LEU A 89 2.84 10.01 -12.73
N PHE A 90 2.04 9.59 -11.75
CA PHE A 90 2.23 8.36 -11.01
C PHE A 90 0.92 7.92 -10.37
N ARG A 91 0.52 6.67 -10.62
CA ARG A 91 -0.66 6.07 -10.00
C ARG A 91 -0.27 5.43 -8.67
N SER A 92 -0.83 5.94 -7.58
CA SER A 92 -0.66 5.35 -6.26
C SER A 92 -1.95 5.36 -5.46
N VAL A 93 -2.02 4.44 -4.51
CA VAL A 93 -3.07 4.35 -3.50
C VAL A 93 -2.39 4.07 -2.17
N ALA A 94 -2.77 4.80 -1.12
CA ALA A 94 -2.37 4.48 0.24
C ALA A 94 -3.58 3.98 1.05
N VAL A 95 -3.36 2.93 1.84
CA VAL A 95 -4.32 2.36 2.78
C VAL A 95 -3.64 2.14 4.12
N LYS A 96 -4.43 2.14 5.19
CA LYS A 96 -3.93 1.74 6.51
C LYS A 96 -3.78 0.22 6.56
N ALA A 97 -2.76 -0.24 7.26
CA ALA A 97 -2.56 -1.64 7.59
C ALA A 97 -3.73 -2.16 8.44
N PRO A 98 -4.16 -3.40 8.24
CA PRO A 98 -5.22 -4.00 9.05
C PRO A 98 -4.71 -4.39 10.44
N GLY A 99 -5.62 -4.44 11.41
CA GLY A 99 -5.30 -4.77 12.80
C GLY A 99 -4.59 -3.64 13.58
N PHE A 100 -4.10 -4.00 14.76
CA PHE A 100 -3.35 -3.12 15.68
C PHE A 100 -2.31 -3.94 16.46
N GLY A 101 -1.28 -3.28 16.99
CA GLY A 101 -0.22 -3.93 17.78
C GLY A 101 0.40 -5.13 17.05
N ASP A 102 0.62 -6.23 17.77
CA ASP A 102 1.21 -7.46 17.21
C ASP A 102 0.35 -8.10 16.13
N ARG A 103 -0.98 -7.95 16.20
CA ARG A 103 -1.88 -8.45 15.16
C ARG A 103 -1.65 -7.75 13.82
N ARG A 104 -1.37 -6.43 13.84
CA ARG A 104 -1.00 -5.70 12.62
C ARG A 104 0.29 -6.25 12.03
N LYS A 105 1.31 -6.48 12.86
CA LYS A 105 2.59 -7.05 12.39
C LYS A 105 2.40 -8.41 11.72
N ALA A 106 1.61 -9.28 12.35
CA ALA A 106 1.27 -10.59 11.78
C ALA A 106 0.56 -10.45 10.43
N MET A 107 -0.49 -9.62 10.34
CA MET A 107 -1.22 -9.43 9.10
C MET A 107 -0.38 -8.77 7.98
N LEU A 108 0.51 -7.84 8.32
CA LEU A 108 1.45 -7.27 7.35
C LEU A 108 2.41 -8.33 6.80
N ASN A 109 2.88 -9.25 7.65
CA ASN A 109 3.69 -10.37 7.20
C ASN A 109 2.90 -11.33 6.30
N ASP A 110 1.63 -11.60 6.62
CA ASP A 110 0.77 -12.44 5.76
C ASP A 110 0.60 -11.82 4.36
N ILE A 111 0.38 -10.51 4.29
CA ILE A 111 0.31 -9.77 3.02
C ILE A 111 1.65 -9.85 2.28
N ALA A 112 2.77 -9.68 2.98
CA ALA A 112 4.11 -9.75 2.39
C ALA A 112 4.37 -11.14 1.79
N ILE A 113 4.05 -12.21 2.52
CA ILE A 113 4.17 -13.59 2.04
C ILE A 113 3.29 -13.83 0.81
N LEU A 114 2.02 -13.41 0.86
CA LEU A 114 1.07 -13.62 -0.23
C LEU A 114 1.51 -12.89 -1.52
N THR A 115 2.06 -11.69 -1.39
CA THR A 115 2.44 -10.83 -2.52
C THR A 115 3.90 -10.98 -2.93
N GLY A 116 4.68 -11.82 -2.24
CA GLY A 116 6.12 -12.02 -2.47
C GLY A 116 6.98 -10.80 -2.11
N GLY A 117 6.51 -9.91 -1.23
CA GLY A 117 7.23 -8.75 -0.74
C GLY A 117 7.86 -8.96 0.65
N GLN A 118 8.43 -7.90 1.20
CA GLN A 118 8.99 -7.87 2.56
C GLN A 118 8.49 -6.64 3.32
N VAL A 119 8.16 -6.82 4.61
CA VAL A 119 7.72 -5.72 5.47
C VAL A 119 8.91 -4.83 5.81
N VAL A 120 8.81 -3.54 5.45
CA VAL A 120 9.77 -2.50 5.87
C VAL A 120 9.48 -2.13 7.32
N ALA A 121 10.42 -2.47 8.20
CA ALA A 121 10.27 -2.33 9.63
C ALA A 121 11.64 -2.08 10.29
N GLU A 122 11.74 -1.05 11.13
CA GLU A 122 12.99 -0.67 11.77
C GLU A 122 13.48 -1.75 12.74
N GLU A 123 12.58 -2.51 13.37
CA GLU A 123 12.93 -3.60 14.28
C GLU A 123 13.73 -4.74 13.63
N VAL A 124 13.71 -4.86 12.30
CA VAL A 124 14.50 -5.83 11.52
C VAL A 124 15.60 -5.16 10.69
N GLY A 125 15.87 -3.88 10.96
CA GLY A 125 16.94 -3.11 10.31
C GLY A 125 16.61 -2.56 8.93
N LEU A 126 15.33 -2.63 8.50
CA LEU A 126 14.89 -2.10 7.21
C LEU A 126 14.32 -0.69 7.36
N LYS A 127 14.80 0.23 6.53
CA LYS A 127 14.33 1.61 6.49
C LYS A 127 13.68 1.93 5.15
N LEU A 128 12.64 2.77 5.19
CA LEU A 128 11.93 3.19 3.98
C LEU A 128 12.84 3.99 3.03
N GLU A 129 13.71 4.85 3.59
CA GLU A 129 14.71 5.64 2.85
C GLU A 129 15.63 4.77 1.96
N THR A 130 15.90 3.53 2.38
CA THR A 130 16.81 2.60 1.69
C THR A 130 16.07 1.50 0.95
N ALA A 131 14.74 1.54 0.92
CA ALA A 131 13.95 0.50 0.28
C ALA A 131 14.22 0.43 -1.24
N THR A 132 14.15 -0.78 -1.75
CA THR A 132 14.40 -1.13 -3.15
C THR A 132 13.22 -1.90 -3.72
N LEU A 133 13.16 -2.02 -5.05
CA LEU A 133 12.02 -2.64 -5.74
C LEU A 133 11.88 -4.14 -5.42
N ASP A 134 12.95 -4.81 -5.01
CA ASP A 134 12.96 -6.21 -4.60
C ASP A 134 12.27 -6.46 -3.25
N LEU A 135 12.09 -5.42 -2.42
CA LEU A 135 11.30 -5.52 -1.19
C LEU A 135 9.80 -5.42 -1.45
N LEU A 136 9.39 -4.97 -2.63
CA LEU A 136 7.98 -4.73 -2.94
C LEU A 136 7.29 -6.02 -3.37
N GLY A 137 6.10 -6.24 -2.82
CA GLY A 137 5.19 -7.28 -3.30
C GLY A 137 4.60 -6.92 -4.66
N ARG A 138 3.89 -7.88 -5.25
CA ARG A 138 3.14 -7.74 -6.51
C ARG A 138 1.80 -8.47 -6.43
N ALA A 139 0.83 -8.04 -7.21
CA ALA A 139 -0.49 -8.69 -7.35
C ALA A 139 -1.05 -8.51 -8.77
#